data_AF-A0A8X6GYL5-F1
#
_entry.id   AF-A0A8X6GYL5-F1
#
_cell.length_a   1.000
_cell.length_b   1.000
_cell.length_c   1.000
_cell.angle_alpha   90.00
_cell.angle_beta   90.00
_cell.angle_gamma   90.00
#
_symmetry.space_group_name_H-M   'P 1'
#
loop_
_entity.id
_entity.type
_entity.pdbx_description
1 polymer ?
#
loop_
_entity_poly.entity_id
_entity_poly.type
_entity_poly.pdbx_seq_one_letter_code
_entity_poly.pdbx_strand_id
1 'polypeptide(L)'
;MNDDEDKIRDLLFNIKNWFNKKGWMEYENNEYKLNNKINTIAVIGPPNAGKNYFWDCFAAIALNVGHIGRVNNKTNQFALQEVIDKRLIIGNEINMEDGAKDDFKKLCEGKALNIRVKHCPDGIYYRTPVLLLSNNNLDICNDPTFRDVRLKCFNWKKCELLKSSEKQPYPMAIFDLYALYNVCLT
;
A
#
# COMPACT_ATOMS: atom_id res chain seq x y z
N MET A 1 9.64 9.44 -21.76
CA MET A 1 8.48 10.20 -21.26
C MET A 1 7.66 9.26 -20.41
N ASN A 2 7.34 9.67 -19.17
CA ASN A 2 6.60 8.85 -18.20
C ASN A 2 5.08 9.09 -18.30
N ASP A 3 4.63 9.71 -19.39
CA ASP A 3 3.28 10.26 -19.58
C ASP A 3 2.45 9.38 -20.52
N ASP A 4 2.70 8.07 -20.48
CA ASP A 4 1.94 7.08 -21.24
C ASP A 4 0.57 6.91 -20.57
N GLU A 5 -0.45 7.54 -21.16
CA GLU A 5 -1.81 7.57 -20.62
C GLU A 5 -2.37 6.18 -20.33
N ASP A 6 -2.04 5.19 -21.16
CA ASP A 6 -2.47 3.81 -20.98
C ASP A 6 -1.87 3.22 -19.70
N LYS A 7 -0.58 3.48 -19.42
CA LYS A 7 0.07 3.03 -18.18
C LYS A 7 -0.49 3.72 -16.94
N ILE A 8 -0.86 5.00 -17.05
CA ILE A 8 -1.50 5.73 -15.95
C ILE A 8 -2.88 5.15 -15.67
N ARG A 9 -3.68 4.90 -16.72
CA ARG A 9 -4.99 4.25 -16.60
C ARG A 9 -4.87 2.87 -15.95
N ASP A 10 -3.93 2.04 -16.40
CA ASP A 10 -3.70 0.69 -15.87
C ASP A 10 -3.27 0.73 -14.39
N LEU A 11 -2.43 1.69 -14.02
CA LEU A 11 -2.05 1.92 -12.63
C LEU A 11 -3.26 2.30 -11.78
N LEU A 12 -4.05 3.29 -12.21
CA LEU A 12 -5.23 3.76 -11.48
C LEU A 12 -6.30 2.67 -11.34
N PHE A 13 -6.53 1.89 -12.40
CA PHE A 13 -7.44 0.73 -12.36
C PHE A 13 -6.99 -0.32 -11.35
N ASN A 14 -5.70 -0.62 -11.30
CA ASN A 14 -5.15 -1.56 -10.33
C ASN A 14 -5.20 -1.03 -8.89
N ILE A 15 -4.92 0.25 -8.67
CA ILE A 15 -5.07 0.88 -7.35
C ILE A 15 -6.52 0.80 -6.88
N LYS A 16 -7.50 1.04 -7.76
CA LYS A 16 -8.93 0.85 -7.44
C LYS A 16 -9.21 -0.60 -6.99
N ASN A 17 -8.74 -1.59 -7.76
CA ASN A 17 -9.00 -3.01 -7.44
C ASN A 17 -8.33 -3.43 -6.12
N TRP A 18 -7.10 -2.97 -5.89
CA TRP A 18 -6.38 -3.19 -4.65
C TRP A 18 -7.10 -2.57 -3.45
N PHE A 19 -7.52 -1.30 -3.54
CA PHE A 19 -8.25 -0.61 -2.48
C PHE A 19 -9.58 -1.31 -2.14
N ASN A 20 -10.25 -1.88 -3.15
CA ASN A 20 -11.45 -2.69 -2.99
C ASN A 20 -11.19 -4.17 -2.65
N LYS A 21 -9.96 -4.51 -2.23
CA LYS A 21 -9.55 -5.85 -1.77
C LYS A 21 -9.61 -6.96 -2.84
N LYS A 22 -9.79 -6.61 -4.13
CA LYS A 22 -9.89 -7.59 -5.23
C LYS A 22 -8.53 -8.17 -5.63
N GLY A 23 -7.46 -7.39 -5.51
CA GLY A 23 -6.09 -7.80 -5.89
C GLY A 23 -5.51 -6.89 -6.95
N TRP A 24 -4.60 -7.44 -7.77
CA TRP A 24 -3.89 -6.72 -8.81
C TRP A 24 -4.00 -7.46 -10.15
N MET A 25 -4.31 -6.76 -11.24
CA MET A 25 -4.33 -7.34 -12.57
C MET A 25 -2.93 -7.38 -13.17
N GLU A 26 -2.55 -8.56 -13.66
CA GLU A 26 -1.29 -8.82 -14.30
C GLU A 26 -1.55 -9.38 -15.70
N TYR A 27 -0.70 -9.03 -16.65
CA TYR A 27 -0.73 -9.59 -17.99
C TYR A 27 0.27 -10.74 -18.05
N GLU A 28 -0.23 -11.96 -18.11
CA GLU A 28 0.57 -13.19 -18.17
C GLU A 28 0.03 -14.09 -19.28
N ASN A 29 0.91 -14.71 -20.06
CA ASN A 29 0.53 -15.68 -21.10
C ASN A 29 -0.52 -15.17 -22.11
N ASN A 30 -0.42 -13.90 -22.52
CA ASN A 30 -1.36 -13.20 -23.40
C ASN A 30 -2.78 -12.99 -22.85
N GLU A 31 -2.97 -13.15 -21.54
CA GLU A 31 -4.24 -12.91 -20.88
C GLU A 31 -4.08 -12.02 -19.64
N TYR A 32 -5.12 -11.25 -19.35
CA TYR A 32 -5.22 -10.46 -18.13
C TYR A 32 -5.75 -11.33 -17.00
N LYS A 33 -4.97 -11.51 -15.94
CA LYS A 33 -5.34 -12.32 -14.77
C LYS A 33 -5.32 -11.51 -13.49
N LEU A 34 -6.34 -11.71 -12.65
CA LEU A 34 -6.42 -11.10 -11.33
C LEU A 34 -5.61 -11.92 -10.33
N ASN A 35 -4.57 -11.31 -9.77
CA ASN A 35 -3.80 -11.86 -8.67
C ASN A 35 -4.33 -11.32 -7.34
N ASN A 36 -5.13 -12.13 -6.66
CA ASN A 36 -5.69 -11.79 -5.35
C ASN A 36 -4.66 -11.86 -4.20
N LYS A 37 -3.46 -12.41 -4.41
CA LYS A 37 -2.44 -12.46 -3.35
C LYS A 37 -1.74 -11.13 -3.17
N ILE A 38 -1.75 -10.26 -4.19
CA ILE A 38 -1.21 -8.92 -4.08
C ILE A 38 -2.19 -8.05 -3.28
N ASN A 39 -1.86 -7.79 -2.03
CA ASN A 39 -2.63 -6.92 -1.13
C ASN A 39 -1.80 -5.73 -0.61
N THR A 40 -0.52 -5.67 -0.99
CA THR A 40 0.38 -4.58 -0.61
C THR A 40 0.85 -3.76 -1.81
N ILE A 41 0.89 -2.45 -1.64
CA ILE A 41 1.62 -1.53 -2.51
C ILE A 41 2.78 -0.94 -1.71
N ALA A 42 3.99 -1.01 -2.25
CA ALA A 42 5.16 -0.35 -1.70
C ALA A 42 5.61 0.76 -2.64
N VAL A 43 5.77 1.97 -2.12
CA VAL A 43 6.25 3.12 -2.87
C VAL A 43 7.54 3.63 -2.25
N ILE A 44 8.62 3.51 -3.01
CA ILE A 44 9.95 3.96 -2.66
C ILE A 44 10.26 5.20 -3.48
N GLY A 45 10.76 6.25 -2.85
CA GLY A 45 11.22 7.43 -3.58
C GLY A 45 11.81 8.45 -2.63
N PRO A 46 12.54 9.47 -3.10
CA PRO A 46 13.09 10.49 -2.21
C PRO A 46 11.97 11.31 -1.52
N PRO A 47 12.33 12.10 -0.50
CA PRO A 47 11.47 13.18 -0.01
C PRO A 47 11.01 14.07 -1.17
N ASN A 48 9.79 14.60 -1.09
CA ASN A 48 9.16 15.43 -2.13
C ASN A 48 8.96 14.72 -3.49
N ALA A 49 8.93 13.39 -3.51
CA ALA A 49 8.45 12.63 -4.67
C ALA A 49 6.92 12.63 -4.82
N GLY A 50 6.19 13.28 -3.91
CA GLY A 50 4.72 13.31 -3.93
C GLY A 50 4.04 12.06 -3.35
N LYS A 51 4.80 11.16 -2.69
CA LYS A 51 4.27 9.92 -2.09
C LYS A 51 3.08 10.20 -1.16
N ASN A 52 3.31 10.99 -0.10
CA ASN A 52 2.25 11.32 0.86
C ASN A 52 1.16 12.15 0.18
N TYR A 53 1.52 13.13 -0.65
CA TYR A 53 0.55 13.95 -1.39
C TYR A 53 -0.50 13.08 -2.11
N PHE A 54 -0.09 12.13 -2.94
CA PHE A 54 -1.03 11.28 -3.69
C PHE A 54 -1.78 10.28 -2.79
N TRP A 55 -1.07 9.61 -1.89
CA TRP A 55 -1.66 8.53 -1.09
C TRP A 55 -2.51 9.02 0.09
N ASP A 56 -2.29 10.25 0.57
CA ASP A 56 -3.11 10.87 1.61
C ASP A 56 -4.57 11.03 1.14
N CYS A 57 -4.83 11.18 -0.16
CA CYS A 57 -6.19 11.14 -0.70
C CYS A 57 -6.90 9.81 -0.40
N PHE A 58 -6.21 8.68 -0.64
CA PHE A 58 -6.76 7.35 -0.38
C PHE A 58 -6.93 7.09 1.12
N ALA A 59 -5.99 7.59 1.93
CA ALA A 59 -6.09 7.56 3.38
C ALA A 59 -7.33 8.31 3.88
N ALA A 60 -7.58 9.51 3.34
CA ALA A 60 -8.76 10.30 3.65
C ALA A 60 -10.07 9.62 3.22
N ILE A 61 -10.11 9.02 2.02
CA ILE A 61 -11.27 8.25 1.53
C ILE A 61 -11.53 7.00 2.40
N ALA A 62 -10.47 6.35 2.90
CA ALA A 62 -10.61 5.17 3.75
C ALA A 62 -11.32 5.48 5.08
N LEU A 63 -11.26 6.72 5.58
CA LEU A 63 -11.80 7.23 6.85
C LEU A 63 -11.22 6.58 8.13
N ASN A 64 -10.85 5.30 8.06
CA ASN A 64 -10.32 4.52 9.16
C ASN A 64 -9.03 3.83 8.74
N VAL A 65 -7.92 4.50 9.04
CA VAL A 65 -6.57 4.09 8.66
C VAL A 65 -5.84 3.55 9.89
N GLY A 66 -5.23 2.38 9.73
CA GLY A 66 -4.29 1.82 10.70
C GLY A 66 -2.86 2.18 10.34
N HIS A 67 -2.01 2.36 11.34
CA HIS A 67 -0.58 2.59 11.13
C HIS A 67 0.22 1.40 11.64
N ILE A 68 1.15 0.92 10.82
CA ILE A 68 2.11 -0.09 11.26
C ILE A 68 3.09 0.60 12.20
N GLY A 69 3.12 0.15 13.47
CA GLY A 69 4.10 0.61 14.43
C GLY A 69 5.52 0.21 14.03
N ARG A 70 6.53 0.73 14.74
CA ARG A 70 7.91 0.30 14.50
C ARG A 70 8.04 -1.19 14.80
N VAL A 71 8.28 -2.00 13.77
CA VAL A 71 8.54 -3.45 13.87
C VAL A 71 9.99 -3.73 14.30
N ASN A 72 10.59 -2.79 15.04
CA ASN A 72 11.94 -2.91 15.58
C ASN A 72 11.90 -3.45 17.01
N ASN A 73 12.76 -4.43 17.24
CA ASN A 73 13.10 -5.13 18.46
C ASN A 73 12.24 -6.35 18.79
N LYS A 74 12.95 -7.42 19.15
CA LYS A 74 12.52 -8.61 19.91
C LYS A 74 11.56 -8.36 21.08
N THR A 75 11.33 -7.10 21.46
CA THR A 75 10.47 -6.65 22.57
C THR A 75 9.11 -6.08 22.12
N ASN A 76 8.93 -5.68 20.85
CA ASN A 76 7.67 -5.05 20.41
C ASN A 76 6.70 -6.05 19.76
N GLN A 77 6.02 -6.84 20.59
CA GLN A 77 5.01 -7.81 20.14
C GLN A 77 3.69 -7.16 19.68
N PHE A 78 3.54 -5.84 19.83
CA PHE A 78 2.29 -5.12 19.59
C PHE A 78 2.39 -4.17 18.38
N ALA A 79 3.42 -4.30 17.54
CA ALA A 79 3.65 -3.41 16.40
C ALA A 79 2.49 -3.37 15.39
N LEU A 80 1.67 -4.43 15.33
CA LEU A 80 0.53 -4.57 14.42
C LEU A 80 -0.83 -4.32 15.09
N GLN A 81 -0.92 -3.96 16.37
CA GLN A 81 -2.22 -3.85 17.07
C GLN A 81 -3.19 -2.85 16.40
N GLU A 82 -2.67 -1.81 15.74
CA GLU A 82 -3.45 -0.76 15.08
C GLU A 82 -3.97 -1.15 13.69
N VAL A 83 -3.71 -2.38 13.21
CA VAL A 83 -4.16 -2.83 11.88
C VAL A 83 -5.53 -3.55 11.91
N ILE A 84 -6.06 -3.81 13.11
CA ILE A 84 -7.34 -4.49 13.31
C ILE A 84 -8.49 -3.54 12.99
N ASP A 85 -9.52 -4.06 12.31
CA ASP A 85 -10.76 -3.34 11.93
C ASP A 85 -10.52 -2.04 11.17
N LYS A 86 -9.52 -2.02 10.28
CA LYS A 86 -9.17 -0.87 9.44
C LYS A 86 -9.63 -1.05 7.99
N ARG A 87 -9.74 0.07 7.27
CA ARG A 87 -10.07 0.10 5.83
C ARG A 87 -8.83 0.25 4.96
N LEU A 88 -7.77 0.83 5.50
CA LEU A 88 -6.45 0.94 4.89
C LEU A 88 -5.39 0.84 5.99
N ILE A 89 -4.25 0.23 5.68
CA ILE A 89 -3.10 0.18 6.57
C ILE A 89 -1.93 0.91 5.92
N ILE A 90 -1.27 1.79 6.67
CA ILE A 90 -0.11 2.55 6.19
C ILE A 90 1.12 2.25 7.05
N GLY A 91 2.19 1.80 6.41
CA GLY A 91 3.51 1.66 7.00
C GLY A 91 4.46 2.72 6.45
N ASN A 92 4.81 3.71 7.28
CA ASN A 92 5.80 4.73 6.93
C ASN A 92 7.16 4.35 7.47
N GLU A 93 8.16 4.29 6.60
CA GLU A 93 9.56 3.98 6.93
C GLU A 93 9.69 2.73 7.81
N ILE A 94 8.98 1.66 7.42
CA ILE A 94 9.04 0.41 8.16
C ILE A 94 10.44 -0.19 8.09
N ASN A 95 10.91 -0.72 9.21
CA ASN A 95 12.07 -1.58 9.28
C ASN A 95 11.62 -2.90 9.90
N MET A 96 12.09 -4.02 9.35
CA MET A 96 11.60 -5.34 9.70
C MET A 96 12.74 -6.31 9.96
N GLU A 97 12.73 -6.92 11.13
CA GLU A 97 13.63 -8.01 11.48
C GLU A 97 13.14 -9.35 10.90
N ASP A 98 14.04 -10.32 10.74
CA ASP A 98 13.73 -11.64 10.18
C ASP A 98 12.60 -12.37 10.91
N GLY A 99 12.52 -12.22 12.24
CA GLY A 99 11.48 -12.85 13.06
C GLY A 99 10.05 -12.35 12.77
N ALA A 100 9.90 -11.16 12.21
CA ALA A 100 8.60 -10.58 11.86
C ALA A 100 8.18 -10.84 10.40
N LYS A 101 9.09 -11.39 9.56
CA LYS A 101 8.85 -11.59 8.12
C LYS A 101 7.65 -12.49 7.85
N ASP A 102 7.42 -13.54 8.63
CA ASP A 102 6.33 -14.48 8.35
C ASP A 102 4.94 -13.91 8.62
N ASP A 103 4.80 -13.09 9.65
CA ASP A 103 3.56 -12.37 9.90
C ASP A 103 3.37 -11.24 8.89
N PHE A 104 4.46 -10.60 8.46
CA PHE A 104 4.41 -9.62 7.39
C PHE A 104 4.05 -10.23 6.03
N LYS A 105 4.47 -11.47 5.73
CA LYS A 105 4.00 -12.21 4.55
C LYS A 105 2.48 -12.38 4.57
N LYS A 106 1.91 -12.77 5.71
CA LYS A 106 0.45 -12.91 5.86
C LYS A 106 -0.25 -11.55 5.74
N LEU A 107 0.30 -10.51 6.35
CA LEU A 107 -0.19 -9.13 6.24
C LEU A 107 -0.24 -8.68 4.77
N CYS A 108 0.88 -8.87 4.05
CA CYS A 108 1.01 -8.48 2.66
C CYS A 108 0.21 -9.34 1.68
N GLU A 109 -0.07 -10.59 2.02
CA GLU A 109 -0.98 -11.46 1.27
C GLU A 109 -2.45 -11.15 1.58
N GLY A 110 -2.72 -10.45 2.69
CA GLY A 110 -4.08 -10.24 3.20
C GLY A 110 -4.69 -11.50 3.80
N LYS A 111 -3.86 -12.43 4.29
CA LYS A 111 -4.31 -13.65 4.98
C LYS A 111 -4.61 -13.34 6.44
N ALA A 112 -5.58 -14.06 7.01
CA ALA A 112 -5.92 -13.90 8.43
C ALA A 112 -4.71 -14.16 9.34
N LEU A 113 -4.54 -13.29 10.34
CA LEU A 113 -3.44 -13.32 11.32
C LEU A 113 -4.01 -12.98 12.70
N ASN A 114 -3.60 -13.72 13.73
CA ASN A 114 -3.87 -13.34 15.11
C ASN A 114 -2.86 -12.28 15.55
N ILE A 115 -3.36 -11.17 16.07
CA ILE A 115 -2.56 -10.02 16.48
C ILE A 115 -2.76 -9.80 17.97
N ARG A 116 -1.64 -9.76 18.69
CA ARG A 116 -1.65 -9.44 20.12
C ARG A 116 -2.00 -7.98 20.32
N VAL A 117 -2.92 -7.72 21.24
CA VAL A 117 -3.35 -6.37 21.63
C VAL A 117 -3.03 -6.17 23.10
N LYS A 118 -2.46 -5.02 23.45
CA LYS A 118 -2.06 -4.77 24.83
C LYS A 118 -3.29 -4.71 25.74
N HIS A 119 -3.27 -5.45 26.84
CA HIS A 119 -4.35 -5.49 27.84
C HIS A 119 -5.72 -5.97 27.32
N CYS A 120 -5.77 -6.56 26.12
CA CYS A 120 -6.99 -7.09 25.52
C CYS A 120 -6.72 -8.52 25.00
N PRO A 121 -7.78 -9.32 24.75
CA PRO A 121 -7.65 -10.55 23.98
C PRO A 121 -7.04 -10.28 22.60
N ASP A 122 -6.41 -11.31 22.03
CA ASP A 122 -5.88 -11.24 20.66
C ASP A 122 -7.01 -10.90 19.67
N GLY A 123 -6.72 -9.95 18.78
CA GLY A 123 -7.60 -9.60 17.68
C GLY A 123 -7.26 -10.40 16.43
N ILE A 124 -8.21 -10.49 15.49
CA ILE A 124 -8.00 -11.13 14.20
C ILE A 124 -7.89 -10.06 13.12
N TYR A 125 -6.77 -10.04 12.42
CA TYR A 125 -6.63 -9.27 11.19
C TYR A 125 -7.33 -9.99 10.05
N TYR A 126 -8.13 -9.25 9.30
CA TYR A 126 -8.71 -9.67 8.02
C TYR A 126 -8.12 -8.83 6.88
N ARG A 127 -8.19 -9.37 5.66
CA ARG A 127 -7.69 -8.72 4.44
C ARG A 127 -8.03 -7.24 4.40
N THR A 128 -6.99 -6.42 4.48
CA THR A 128 -7.09 -4.96 4.41
C THR A 128 -5.94 -4.45 3.53
N PRO A 129 -6.18 -3.55 2.57
CA PRO A 129 -5.13 -3.04 1.69
C PRO A 129 -3.99 -2.42 2.51
N VAL A 130 -2.75 -2.76 2.17
CA VAL A 130 -1.54 -2.29 2.87
C VAL A 130 -0.72 -1.40 1.96
N LEU A 131 -0.43 -0.18 2.41
CA LEU A 131 0.40 0.78 1.71
C LEU A 131 1.69 1.00 2.51
N LEU A 132 2.83 0.80 1.86
CA LEU A 132 4.14 1.01 2.46
C LEU A 132 4.83 2.17 1.76
N LEU A 133 5.16 3.21 2.52
CA LEU A 133 5.84 4.39 2.00
C LEU A 133 7.22 4.47 2.61
N SER A 134 8.25 4.55 1.77
CA SER A 134 9.63 4.63 2.24
C SER A 134 10.46 5.58 1.41
N ASN A 135 11.44 6.21 2.07
CA ASN A 135 12.48 6.99 1.41
C ASN A 135 13.61 6.10 0.89
N ASN A 136 13.93 5.05 1.64
CA ASN A 136 14.97 4.09 1.31
C ASN A 136 14.36 2.79 0.78
N ASN A 137 15.18 1.97 0.15
CA ASN A 137 14.73 0.67 -0.30
C ASN A 137 14.28 -0.18 0.90
N LEU A 138 13.16 -0.88 0.75
CA LEU A 138 12.67 -1.84 1.74
C LEU A 138 13.16 -3.23 1.33
N ASP A 139 13.71 -4.01 2.26
CA ASP A 139 14.27 -5.33 1.94
C ASP A 139 13.25 -6.25 1.26
N ILE A 140 11.98 -6.18 1.67
CA ILE A 140 10.87 -6.95 1.08
C ILE A 140 10.60 -6.60 -0.39
N CYS A 141 10.99 -5.42 -0.86
CA CYS A 141 10.81 -5.04 -2.26
C CYS A 141 11.78 -5.78 -3.19
N ASN A 142 12.85 -6.37 -2.64
CA ASN A 142 13.80 -7.21 -3.37
C ASN A 142 13.61 -8.70 -3.08
N ASP A 143 12.83 -9.06 -2.07
CA ASP A 143 12.60 -10.45 -1.69
C ASP A 143 11.59 -11.12 -2.65
N PRO A 144 11.96 -12.22 -3.32
CA PRO A 144 11.08 -12.91 -4.28
C PRO A 144 9.83 -13.53 -3.63
N THR A 145 9.82 -13.71 -2.30
CA THR A 145 8.63 -14.18 -1.58
C THR A 145 7.56 -13.09 -1.45
N PHE A 146 7.93 -11.83 -1.66
CA PHE A 146 7.04 -10.69 -1.56
C PHE A 146 6.82 -10.01 -2.91
N ARG A 147 7.90 -9.63 -3.58
CA ARG A 147 7.89 -8.84 -4.81
C ARG A 147 7.11 -9.57 -5.90
N ASP A 148 6.11 -8.89 -6.47
CA ASP A 148 5.26 -9.37 -7.56
C ASP A 148 4.42 -10.62 -7.21
N VAL A 149 4.41 -11.04 -5.94
CA VAL A 149 3.58 -12.16 -5.44
C VAL A 149 2.58 -11.69 -4.39
N ARG A 150 3.00 -10.78 -3.51
CA ARG A 150 2.20 -10.22 -2.40
C ARG A 150 2.23 -8.70 -2.39
N LEU A 151 3.29 -8.10 -2.92
CA LEU A 151 3.43 -6.66 -3.04
C LEU A 151 3.79 -6.21 -4.45
N LYS A 152 3.29 -5.04 -4.83
CA LYS A 152 3.76 -4.29 -6.00
C LYS A 152 4.62 -3.12 -5.54
N CYS A 153 5.82 -3.05 -6.09
CA CYS A 153 6.81 -2.03 -5.73
C CYS A 153 6.93 -0.97 -6.82
N PHE A 154 6.78 0.30 -6.45
CA PHE A 154 6.93 1.43 -7.33
C PHE A 154 8.08 2.32 -6.88
N ASN A 155 8.97 2.65 -7.81
CA ASN A 155 10.05 3.61 -7.58
C ASN A 155 9.64 4.96 -8.14
N TRP A 156 9.36 5.90 -7.26
CA TRP A 156 8.95 7.26 -7.59
C TRP A 156 10.18 8.16 -7.62
N LYS A 157 10.20 9.05 -8.61
CA LYS A 157 11.22 10.09 -8.72
C LYS A 157 10.71 11.36 -8.08
N LYS A 158 11.63 12.27 -7.77
CA LYS A 158 11.28 13.59 -7.24
C LYS A 158 10.38 14.33 -8.24
N CYS A 159 9.31 14.96 -7.73
CA CYS A 159 8.37 15.70 -8.55
C CYS A 159 8.55 17.20 -8.28
N GLU A 160 9.33 17.89 -9.11
CA GLU A 160 9.58 19.33 -8.94
C GLU A 160 8.30 20.18 -9.10
N LEU A 161 7.32 19.70 -9.88
CA LEU A 161 6.01 20.36 -10.03
C LEU A 161 5.29 20.53 -8.69
N LEU A 162 5.39 19.54 -7.80
CA LEU A 162 4.73 19.57 -6.49
C LEU A 162 5.51 20.37 -5.44
N LYS A 163 6.74 20.80 -5.74
CA LYS A 163 7.60 21.51 -4.79
C LYS A 163 7.02 22.87 -4.37
N SER A 164 6.29 23.54 -5.27
CA SER A 164 5.64 24.82 -5.00
C SER A 164 4.29 24.69 -4.30
N SER A 165 3.77 23.47 -4.14
CA SER A 165 2.47 23.23 -3.51
C SER A 165 2.61 23.15 -2.00
N GLU A 166 2.02 24.11 -1.29
CA GLU A 166 1.93 24.10 0.19
C GLU A 166 0.64 23.42 0.71
N LYS A 167 -0.24 23.01 -0.21
CA LYS A 167 -1.55 22.44 0.13
C LYS A 167 -1.52 20.92 -0.02
N GLN A 168 -2.33 20.24 0.79
CA GLN A 168 -2.70 18.85 0.52
C GLN A 168 -3.78 18.79 -0.57
N PRO A 169 -3.83 17.70 -1.35
CA PRO A 169 -4.88 17.53 -2.34
C PRO A 169 -6.24 17.34 -1.67
N TYR A 170 -7.28 17.80 -2.35
CA TYR A 170 -8.65 17.52 -1.96
C TYR A 170 -8.91 16.01 -2.09
N PRO A 171 -9.42 15.31 -1.06
CA PRO A 171 -9.57 13.84 -1.10
C PRO A 171 -10.37 13.31 -2.30
N MET A 172 -11.40 14.04 -2.74
CA MET A 172 -12.22 13.59 -3.88
C MET A 172 -11.53 13.78 -5.24
N ALA A 173 -10.36 14.43 -5.30
CA ALA A 173 -9.60 14.59 -6.53
C ALA A 173 -9.21 13.25 -7.18
N ILE A 174 -9.22 12.15 -6.41
CA ILE A 174 -9.07 10.79 -6.95
C ILE A 174 -10.21 10.42 -7.90
N PHE A 175 -11.44 10.83 -7.61
CA PHE A 175 -12.58 10.58 -8.49
C PHE A 175 -12.48 11.42 -9.78
N ASP A 176 -11.99 12.65 -9.67
CA ASP A 176 -11.70 13.50 -10.83
C ASP A 176 -10.61 12.86 -11.71
N LEU A 177 -9.56 12.29 -11.10
CA LEU A 177 -8.52 11.53 -11.81
C LEU A 177 -9.09 10.28 -12.49
N TYR A 178 -9.96 9.53 -11.81
CA TYR A 178 -10.60 8.37 -12.42
C TYR A 178 -11.49 8.76 -13.60
N ALA A 179 -12.24 9.86 -13.50
CA ALA A 179 -13.01 10.39 -14.61
C ALA A 179 -12.11 10.82 -15.78
N LEU A 180 -11.01 11.52 -15.50
CA LEU A 180 -10.04 11.97 -16.51
C LEU A 180 -9.45 10.82 -17.32
N TYR A 181 -9.11 9.71 -16.66
CA TYR A 181 -8.51 8.53 -17.30
C TYR A 181 -9.53 7.43 -17.66
N ASN A 182 -10.82 7.72 -17.62
CA ASN A 182 -11.91 6.78 -17.91
C ASN A 182 -11.86 5.46 -17.10
N VAL A 183 -11.44 5.55 -15.83
CA VAL A 183 -11.47 4.44 -14.89
C VAL A 183 -12.84 4.38 -14.22
N CYS A 184 -13.66 3.40 -14.62
CA CYS A 184 -15.01 3.24 -14.09
C CYS A 184 -15.00 2.90 -12.59
N LEU A 185 -15.94 3.45 -11.82
CA LEU A 185 -16.07 3.21 -10.37
C LEU A 185 -16.81 1.91 -10.01
N THR A 186 -17.69 1.43 -10.89
CA THR A 186 -18.46 0.18 -10.70
C THR A 186 -17.60 -1.08 -10.85
#